data_AF-W4RZN6-F1
#
_entry.id   AF-W4RZN6-F1
#
_cell.length_a   1.000
_cell.length_b   1.000
_cell.length_c   1.000
_cell.angle_alpha   90.00
_cell.angle_beta   90.00
_cell.angle_gamma   90.00
#
_symmetry.space_group_name_H-M   'P 1'
#
loop_
_entity.id
_entity.type
_entity.pdbx_description
1 polymer ?
#
loop_
_entity_poly.entity_id
_entity_poly.type
_entity_poly.pdbx_seq_one_letter_code
_entity_poly.pdbx_strand_id
1 'polypeptide(L)'
;MERILRPEPLILRGSTLFEGDALTVLRRLPSGSVRCVVTSPPYWGLRDYGIEEQIGLEVTMPQFLHRLVAIFAEVKRVLTDDGTLLAEYR
;
A
#
# COMPACT_ATOMS: atom_id res chain seq x y z
N MET A 1 -17.32 20.03 -16.25
CA MET A 1 -16.77 19.48 -14.99
C MET A 1 -16.79 17.96 -15.12
N GLU A 2 -15.63 17.32 -15.18
CA GLU A 2 -15.58 15.85 -15.17
C GLU A 2 -15.76 15.35 -13.74
N ARG A 3 -16.71 14.44 -13.55
CA ARG A 3 -16.92 13.77 -12.28
C ARG A 3 -15.89 12.64 -12.18
N ILE A 4 -14.87 12.83 -11.36
CA ILE A 4 -13.92 11.76 -11.03
C ILE A 4 -14.67 10.70 -10.22
N LEU A 5 -14.86 9.52 -10.80
CA LEU A 5 -15.45 8.37 -10.12
C LEU A 5 -14.37 7.73 -9.24
N ARG A 6 -14.71 7.44 -7.98
CA ARG A 6 -13.84 6.61 -7.15
C ARG A 6 -13.83 5.19 -7.72
N PRO A 7 -12.66 4.51 -7.78
CA PRO A 7 -12.61 3.13 -8.21
C PRO A 7 -13.47 2.25 -7.30
N GLU A 8 -14.14 1.26 -7.89
CA GLU A 8 -15.01 0.36 -7.14
C GLU A 8 -14.23 -0.43 -6.08
N PRO A 9 -14.80 -0.61 -4.87
CA PRO A 9 -14.20 -1.43 -3.84
C PRO A 9 -13.98 -2.87 -4.29
N LEU A 10 -12.86 -3.44 -3.89
CA LEU A 10 -12.57 -4.87 -4.08
C LEU A 10 -13.39 -5.70 -3.09
N ILE A 11 -13.84 -6.86 -3.54
CA ILE A 11 -14.58 -7.82 -2.70
C ILE A 11 -13.58 -8.82 -2.12
N LEU A 12 -13.53 -8.92 -0.79
CA LEU A 12 -12.70 -9.90 -0.10
C LEU A 12 -13.44 -11.24 0.02
N ARG A 13 -12.85 -12.32 -0.49
CA ARG A 13 -13.38 -13.70 -0.38
C ARG A 13 -12.24 -14.69 -0.13
N GLY A 14 -12.35 -15.52 0.90
CA GLY A 14 -11.37 -16.57 1.19
C GLY A 14 -9.91 -16.08 1.06
N SER A 15 -9.08 -16.87 0.39
CA SER A 15 -7.74 -16.47 -0.04
C SER A 15 -7.79 -15.84 -1.43
N THR A 16 -7.37 -14.59 -1.56
CA THR A 16 -7.36 -13.84 -2.83
C THR A 16 -5.98 -13.20 -3.06
N LEU A 17 -5.52 -13.19 -4.31
CA LEU A 17 -4.32 -12.47 -4.76
C LEU A 17 -4.76 -11.25 -5.58
N PHE A 18 -4.23 -10.08 -5.24
CA PHE A 18 -4.40 -8.86 -6.03
C PHE A 18 -3.04 -8.45 -6.59
N GLU A 19 -2.99 -8.23 -7.90
CA GLU A 19 -1.81 -7.73 -8.61
C GLU A 19 -1.98 -6.23 -8.89
N GLY A 20 -0.95 -5.43 -8.58
CA GLY A 20 -0.91 -4.02 -8.89
C GLY A 20 -0.10 -3.21 -7.88
N ASP A 21 0.01 -1.91 -8.13
CA ASP A 21 0.60 -0.96 -7.18
C ASP A 21 -0.14 -1.02 -5.83
N ALA A 22 0.62 -1.16 -4.75
CA ALA A 22 0.07 -1.40 -3.42
C ALA A 22 -0.86 -0.27 -2.97
N LEU A 23 -0.54 0.99 -3.28
CA LEU A 23 -1.38 2.13 -2.91
C LEU A 23 -2.73 2.08 -3.65
N THR A 24 -2.71 1.73 -4.92
CA THR A 24 -3.90 1.56 -5.74
C THR A 24 -4.80 0.43 -5.24
N VAL A 25 -4.22 -0.72 -4.91
CA VAL A 25 -4.97 -1.87 -4.36
C VAL A 25 -5.56 -1.53 -2.99
N LEU A 26 -4.75 -0.99 -2.07
CA LEU A 26 -5.20 -0.65 -0.72
C LEU A 26 -6.37 0.34 -0.74
N ARG A 27 -6.34 1.37 -1.60
CA ARG A 27 -7.43 2.36 -1.76
C ARG A 27 -8.78 1.74 -2.13
N ARG A 28 -8.78 0.56 -2.75
CA ARG A 28 -9.99 -0.17 -3.12
C ARG A 28 -10.44 -1.17 -2.06
N LEU A 29 -9.61 -1.46 -1.05
CA LEU A 29 -10.03 -2.29 0.07
C LEU A 29 -10.97 -1.52 1.00
N PRO A 30 -12.03 -2.15 1.55
CA PRO A 30 -12.90 -1.51 2.54
C PRO A 30 -12.12 -1.11 3.80
N SER A 31 -12.53 -0.02 4.45
CA SER A 31 -11.95 0.38 5.74
C SER A 31 -12.29 -0.64 6.83
N GLY A 32 -11.41 -0.83 7.81
CA GLY A 32 -11.65 -1.78 8.92
C GLY A 32 -11.88 -3.23 8.48
N SER A 33 -11.33 -3.65 7.34
CA SER A 33 -11.54 -4.98 6.76
C SER A 33 -10.42 -5.98 7.07
N VAL A 34 -9.30 -5.52 7.64
CA VAL A 34 -8.11 -6.33 7.90
C VAL A 34 -7.75 -6.26 9.39
N ARG A 35 -7.52 -7.40 10.03
CA ARG A 35 -7.10 -7.43 11.46
C ARG A 35 -5.56 -7.50 11.63
N CYS A 36 -4.84 -8.03 10.65
CA CYS A 36 -3.39 -8.16 10.71
C CYS A 36 -2.78 -7.85 9.35
N VAL A 37 -1.78 -6.97 9.33
CA VAL A 37 -0.96 -6.69 8.15
C VAL A 37 0.47 -7.07 8.46
N VAL A 38 1.06 -7.89 7.60
CA VAL A 38 2.47 -8.26 7.63
C VAL A 38 3.09 -7.80 6.33
N THR A 39 4.13 -6.97 6.39
CA THR A 39 4.77 -6.40 5.21
C THR A 39 6.26 -6.17 5.41
N SER A 40 7.02 -6.25 4.32
CA SER A 40 8.43 -5.88 4.23
C SER A 40 8.57 -4.79 3.17
N PRO A 41 8.30 -3.51 3.53
CA PRO A 41 8.36 -2.42 2.57
C PRO A 41 9.76 -2.32 1.92
N PRO A 42 9.84 -1.80 0.68
CA PRO A 42 11.12 -1.63 0.00
C PRO A 42 11.99 -0.60 0.72
N TYR A 43 13.31 -0.77 0.59
CA TYR A 43 14.32 0.12 1.13
C TYR A 43 14.79 1.09 0.05
N TRP A 44 15.04 2.34 0.44
CA TRP A 44 15.54 3.34 -0.49
C TRP A 44 16.94 2.98 -1.00
N GLY A 45 17.11 2.98 -2.33
CA GLY A 45 18.36 2.74 -3.03
C GLY A 45 18.86 1.29 -3.01
N LEU A 46 18.11 0.33 -2.44
CA LEU A 46 18.63 -1.02 -2.21
C LEU A 46 18.49 -1.95 -3.42
N ARG A 47 17.35 -1.90 -4.13
CA ARG A 47 17.04 -2.83 -5.24
C ARG A 47 16.40 -2.11 -6.41
N ASP A 48 16.81 -2.51 -7.61
CA ASP A 48 16.17 -2.17 -8.89
C ASP A 48 15.50 -3.43 -9.45
N TYR A 49 14.18 -3.35 -9.67
CA TYR A 49 13.36 -4.43 -10.23
C TYR A 49 13.11 -4.22 -11.73
N GLY A 50 13.60 -3.13 -12.34
CA GLY A 50 13.38 -2.81 -13.73
C GLY A 50 11.93 -2.44 -14.06
N ILE A 51 11.15 -2.04 -13.04
CA ILE A 51 9.73 -1.68 -13.17
C ILE A 51 9.61 -0.17 -12.98
N GLU A 52 8.94 0.49 -13.93
CA GLU A 52 8.66 1.91 -13.85
C GLU A 52 7.82 2.23 -12.59
N GLU A 53 8.10 3.36 -11.96
CA GLU A 53 7.44 3.79 -10.72
C GLU A 53 7.57 2.81 -9.54
N GLN A 54 8.54 1.90 -9.51
CA GLN A 54 8.81 1.09 -8.32
C GLN A 54 9.14 1.98 -7.11
N ILE A 55 8.74 1.53 -5.92
CA ILE A 55 9.05 2.22 -4.67
C ILE A 55 10.49 1.86 -4.27
N GLY A 56 11.26 2.85 -3.84
CA GLY A 56 12.64 2.69 -3.37
C GLY A 56 13.71 3.23 -4.31
N LEU A 57 13.36 3.65 -5.53
CA LEU A 57 14.28 4.31 -6.47
C LEU A 57 13.90 5.76 -6.78
N GLU A 58 13.11 6.39 -5.91
CA GLU A 58 12.82 7.81 -6.02
C GLU A 58 14.11 8.63 -5.95
N VAL A 59 14.15 9.73 -6.72
CA VAL A 59 15.31 10.62 -6.86
C VAL A 59 15.79 11.14 -5.50
N THR A 60 14.85 11.37 -4.57
CA THR A 60 15.17 11.92 -3.25
C THR A 60 14.52 11.11 -2.14
N MET A 61 15.20 11.02 -0.99
CA MET A 61 14.68 10.36 0.21
C MET A 61 13.29 10.88 0.63
N PRO A 62 13.00 12.20 0.63
CA PRO A 62 11.67 12.69 0.97
C PRO A 62 10.56 12.16 0.06
N GLN A 63 10.81 11.99 -1.24
CA GLN A 63 9.82 11.42 -2.17
C GLN A 63 9.50 9.96 -1.81
N PHE A 64 10.54 9.17 -1.53
CA PHE A 64 10.38 7.80 -1.05
C PHE A 64 9.57 7.74 0.25
N LEU A 65 9.91 8.58 1.23
CA LEU A 65 9.19 8.65 2.51
C LEU A 65 7.72 9.06 2.33
N HIS A 66 7.45 10.05 1.47
CA HIS A 66 6.07 10.46 1.18
C HIS A 66 5.26 9.31 0.57
N ARG A 67 5.86 8.52 -0.33
CA ARG A 67 5.19 7.37 -0.93
C ARG A 67 4.91 6.27 0.09
N LEU A 68 5.88 5.96 0.95
CA LEU A 68 5.68 5.02 2.06
C LEU A 68 4.60 5.47 3.03
N VAL A 69 4.61 6.74 3.45
CA VAL A 69 3.59 7.29 4.35
C VAL A 69 2.20 7.21 3.72
N ALA A 70 2.07 7.48 2.42
CA ALA A 70 0.79 7.35 1.72
C ALA A 70 0.27 5.91 1.75
N ILE A 71 1.14 4.92 1.55
CA ILE A 71 0.80 3.50 1.64
C ILE A 71 0.39 3.13 3.07
N PHE A 72 1.18 3.52 4.07
CA PHE A 72 0.89 3.20 5.47
C PHE A 72 -0.38 3.91 6.00
N ALA A 73 -0.73 5.07 5.47
CA ALA A 73 -2.01 5.72 5.77
C ALA A 73 -3.19 4.86 5.30
N GLU A 74 -3.10 4.26 4.11
CA GLU A 74 -4.12 3.33 3.62
C GLU A 74 -4.10 2.00 4.37
N VAL A 75 -2.93 1.48 4.75
CA VAL A 75 -2.82 0.32 5.66
C VAL A 75 -3.55 0.59 6.97
N LYS A 76 -3.35 1.76 7.57
CA LYS A 76 -4.06 2.16 8.79
C LYS A 76 -5.58 2.24 8.56
N ARG A 77 -6.03 2.73 7.41
CA ARG A 77 -7.46 2.82 7.08
C ARG A 77 -8.13 1.44 6.97
N VAL A 78 -7.44 0.47 6.36
CA VAL A 78 -8.00 -0.88 6.17
C VAL A 78 -7.92 -1.73 7.43
N LEU A 79 -7.04 -1.39 8.37
CA LEU A 79 -6.96 -2.06 9.67
C LEU A 79 -8.22 -1.81 10.51
N THR A 80 -8.65 -2.83 11.26
CA THR A 80 -9.63 -2.67 12.34
C THR A 80 -9.03 -1.87 13.50
N ASP A 81 -9.88 -1.32 14.38
CA ASP A 81 -9.44 -0.54 15.54
C ASP A 81 -8.53 -1.36 16.49
N ASP A 82 -8.74 -2.68 16.56
CA ASP A 82 -7.94 -3.67 17.31
C ASP A 82 -6.84 -4.33 16.46
N GLY A 83 -6.62 -3.84 15.24
CA GLY A 83 -5.73 -4.46 14.26
C GLY A 83 -4.25 -4.23 14.56
N THR A 84 -3.40 -5.11 14.03
CA THR A 84 -1.94 -5.03 14.20
C THR A 84 -1.23 -4.88 12.85
N LEU A 85 -0.20 -4.04 12.82
CA LEU A 85 0.75 -3.91 11.71
C LEU A 85 2.13 -4.38 12.15
N LEU A 86 2.70 -5.30 11.38
CA LEU A 86 4.08 -5.74 11.46
C LEU A 86 4.80 -5.32 10.17
N ALA A 87 5.71 -4.36 10.29
CA ALA A 87 6.56 -3.91 9.20
C ALA A 87 8.01 -4.31 9.49
N GLU A 88 8.57 -5.17 8.65
CA GLU A 88 9.98 -5.57 8.76
C GLU A 88 10.87 -4.56 8.04
N TYR A 89 11.84 -4.01 8.77
CA TYR A 89 12.93 -3.21 8.23
C TYR A 89 14.25 -3.79 8.77
N ARG A 90 15.16 -4.19 7.88
CA ARG A 90 16.50 -4.73 8.14
C ARG A 90 17.59 -3.74 7.75
#